data_AF-A0A967TD65-F1
#
_entry.id   AF-A0A967TD65-F1
#
_cell.length_a   1.000
_cell.length_b   1.000
_cell.length_c   1.000
_cell.angle_alpha   90.00
_cell.angle_beta   90.00
_cell.angle_gamma   90.00
#
_symmetry.space_group_name_H-M   'P 1'
#
loop_
_entity.id
_entity.type
_entity.pdbx_description
1 polymer ?
#
loop_
_entity_poly.entity_id
_entity_poly.type
_entity_poly.pdbx_seq_one_letter_code
_entity_poly.pdbx_strand_id
1 'polypeptide(L)'
;MALTRIIIGILDTWGLRDSEQVRTLGLPEGTPARVVRRCRGDTALPDDPEVRERVEHVAGIAEALRTTFPRNAHMGPRWMREPHRRFDNRSPVQTIVEDGLSGLIAVRAHLDCAFAWERSESAAG
;
A
#
# COMPACT_ATOMS: atom_id res chain seq x y z
N MET A 1 3.14 16.77 -6.93
CA MET A 1 2.92 16.97 -5.47
C MET A 1 1.61 16.40 -4.95
N ALA A 2 0.47 16.63 -5.61
CA ALA A 2 -0.83 16.13 -5.14
C ALA A 2 -0.83 14.60 -4.92
N LEU A 3 -0.28 13.83 -5.87
CA LEU A 3 -0.16 12.37 -5.77
C LEU A 3 0.59 11.94 -4.50
N THR A 4 1.76 12.49 -4.23
CA THR A 4 2.55 12.15 -3.03
C THR A 4 1.74 12.33 -1.75
N ARG A 5 1.04 13.45 -1.57
CA ARG A 5 0.22 13.67 -0.38
C ARG A 5 -0.95 12.70 -0.28
N ILE A 6 -1.56 12.34 -1.40
CA ILE A 6 -2.63 11.33 -1.43
C ILE A 6 -2.11 9.97 -0.98
N ILE A 7 -0.97 9.52 -1.52
CA ILE A 7 -0.37 8.24 -1.15
C ILE A 7 0.02 8.21 0.32
N ILE A 8 0.71 9.23 0.82
CA ILE A 8 1.08 9.30 2.23
C ILE A 8 -0.17 9.34 3.12
N GLY A 9 -1.20 10.09 2.72
CA GLY A 9 -2.48 10.14 3.43
C GLY A 9 -3.17 8.77 3.50
N ILE A 10 -3.13 7.97 2.42
CA ILE A 10 -3.64 6.60 2.41
C ILE A 10 -2.89 5.74 3.42
N LEU A 11 -1.56 5.76 3.40
CA LEU A 11 -0.74 4.99 4.34
C LEU A 11 -0.97 5.43 5.81
N ASP A 12 -1.19 6.73 6.03
CA ASP A 12 -1.58 7.27 7.34
C ASP A 12 -2.94 6.71 7.80
N THR A 13 -3.93 6.60 6.91
CA THR A 13 -5.23 6.01 7.28
C THR A 13 -5.12 4.55 7.69
N TRP A 14 -4.20 3.80 7.08
CA TRP A 14 -3.92 2.42 7.45
C TRP A 14 -3.13 2.28 8.75
N GLY A 15 -2.64 3.40 9.31
CA GLY A 15 -1.94 3.46 10.58
C GLY A 15 -0.45 3.12 10.51
N LEU A 16 0.17 3.16 9.32
CA LEU A 16 1.61 2.91 9.19
C LEU A 16 2.40 4.06 9.81
N ARG A 17 3.40 3.73 10.62
CA ARG A 17 4.39 4.68 11.14
C ARG A 17 5.32 5.15 10.02
N ASP A 18 5.93 6.32 10.18
CA ASP A 18 6.84 6.88 9.17
C ASP A 18 7.94 5.89 8.73
N SER A 19 8.51 5.10 9.65
CA SER A 19 9.52 4.08 9.34
C SER A 19 8.98 2.89 8.55
N GLU A 20 7.70 2.57 8.70
CA GLU A 20 7.02 1.51 7.96
C GLU A 20 6.66 2.00 6.56
N GLN A 21 6.22 3.26 6.43
CA GLN A 21 5.98 3.89 5.14
C GLN A 21 7.24 3.95 4.27
N VAL A 22 8.41 4.23 4.86
CA VAL A 22 9.71 4.12 4.17
C VAL A 22 9.88 2.75 3.50
N ARG A 23 9.61 1.67 4.24
CA ARG A 23 9.76 0.29 3.74
C ARG A 23 8.69 -0.05 2.70
N THR A 24 7.43 0.32 2.97
CA THR A 24 6.31 0.07 2.05
C THR A 24 6.55 0.73 0.70
N LEU A 25 7.07 1.96 0.70
CA LEU A 25 7.39 2.73 -0.51
C LEU A 25 8.70 2.32 -1.18
N GLY A 26 9.48 1.39 -0.61
CA GLY A 26 10.75 0.96 -1.20
C GLY A 26 11.81 2.05 -1.23
N LEU A 27 11.75 3.00 -0.29
CA LEU A 27 12.78 4.04 -0.22
C LEU A 27 14.12 3.41 0.23
N PRO A 28 15.27 3.94 -0.21
CA PRO A 28 16.58 3.36 0.08
C PRO A 28 16.80 3.08 1.56
N GLU A 29 17.50 1.99 1.88
CA GLU A 29 17.86 1.66 3.26
C GLU A 29 18.60 2.83 3.93
N GLY A 30 18.25 3.12 5.18
CA GLY A 30 18.77 4.28 5.90
C GLY A 30 18.06 5.60 5.60
N THR A 31 17.05 5.62 4.71
CA THR A 31 16.18 6.79 4.52
C THR A 31 15.55 7.20 5.85
N PRO A 32 15.85 8.41 6.36
CA PRO A 32 15.29 8.84 7.64
C PRO A 32 13.77 8.99 7.56
N ALA A 33 13.06 8.53 8.59
CA ALA A 33 11.60 8.66 8.71
C ALA A 33 11.09 10.10 8.48
N ARG A 34 11.90 11.12 8.81
CA ARG A 34 11.59 12.54 8.53
C ARG A 34 11.38 12.86 7.04
N VAL A 35 11.89 12.05 6.12
CA VAL A 35 11.69 12.23 4.67
C VAL A 35 10.23 12.02 4.33
N VAL A 36 9.64 10.92 4.80
CA VAL A 36 8.20 10.65 4.67
C VAL A 36 7.37 11.77 5.32
N ARG A 37 7.80 12.26 6.48
CA ARG A 37 7.14 13.40 7.14
C ARG A 37 7.14 14.67 6.28
N ARG A 38 8.22 14.95 5.54
CA ARG A 38 8.28 16.08 4.59
C ARG A 38 7.39 15.87 3.37
N CYS A 39 7.17 14.62 2.95
CA CYS A 39 6.26 14.28 1.85
C CYS A 39 4.79 14.64 2.13
N ARG A 40 4.40 14.79 3.40
CA ARG A 40 3.06 15.32 3.78
C ARG A 40 2.88 16.80 3.41
N GLY A 41 3.96 17.54 3.28
CA GLY A 41 3.96 18.94 2.85
C GLY A 41 4.34 19.08 1.38
N ASP A 42 5.57 19.55 1.17
CA ASP A 42 6.04 20.04 -0.13
C ASP A 42 7.21 19.24 -0.70
N THR A 43 7.39 17.98 -0.28
CA THR A 43 8.40 17.08 -0.86
C THR A 43 7.75 15.97 -1.69
N ALA A 44 8.19 15.78 -2.94
CA ALA A 44 7.73 14.70 -3.79
C ALA A 44 8.36 13.37 -3.33
N LEU A 45 7.68 12.25 -3.64
CA LEU A 45 8.37 10.96 -3.61
C LEU A 45 9.46 10.94 -4.69
N PRO A 46 10.54 10.17 -4.49
CA PRO A 46 11.56 9.99 -5.51
C PRO A 46 10.94 9.53 -6.84
N ASP A 47 11.46 10.04 -7.95
CA ASP A 47 11.12 9.55 -9.28
C ASP A 47 11.96 8.29 -9.57
N ASP A 48 11.53 7.19 -8.96
CA ASP A 48 12.18 5.89 -9.04
C ASP A 48 11.16 4.84 -9.50
N PRO A 49 11.52 3.94 -10.44
CA PRO A 49 10.61 2.92 -10.94
C PRO A 49 10.03 1.99 -9.86
N GLU A 50 10.82 1.60 -8.86
CA GLU A 50 10.36 0.73 -7.77
C GLU A 50 9.38 1.48 -6.86
N VAL A 51 9.68 2.74 -6.53
CA VAL A 51 8.79 3.60 -5.75
C VAL A 51 7.46 3.79 -6.48
N ARG A 52 7.50 4.00 -7.80
CA ARG A 52 6.32 4.20 -8.64
C ARG A 52 5.45 2.93 -8.70
N GLU A 53 6.03 1.75 -8.88
CA GLU A 53 5.30 0.48 -8.82
C GLU A 53 4.57 0.29 -7.49
N ARG A 54 5.26 0.57 -6.37
CA ARG A 54 4.67 0.48 -5.03
C ARG A 54 3.55 1.50 -4.83
N VAL A 55 3.72 2.72 -5.33
CA VAL A 55 2.68 3.76 -5.35
C VAL A 55 1.43 3.30 -6.10
N GLU A 56 1.59 2.66 -7.27
CA GLU A 56 0.48 2.12 -8.05
C GLU A 56 -0.27 1.03 -7.29
N HIS A 57 0.43 0.13 -6.58
CA HIS A 57 -0.22 -0.86 -5.72
C HIS A 57 -0.96 -0.22 -4.55
N VAL A 58 -0.39 0.78 -3.89
CA VAL A 58 -1.05 1.48 -2.77
C VAL A 58 -2.34 2.15 -3.26
N ALA A 59 -2.30 2.82 -4.42
CA ALA A 59 -3.48 3.43 -5.02
C ALA A 59 -4.54 2.39 -5.39
N GLY A 60 -4.13 1.27 -6.02
CA GLY A 60 -5.04 0.18 -6.39
C GLY A 60 -5.71 -0.49 -5.19
N ILE A 61 -4.97 -0.71 -4.09
CA ILE A 61 -5.54 -1.22 -2.84
C ILE A 61 -6.58 -0.24 -2.28
N ALA A 62 -6.25 1.06 -2.23
CA ALA A 62 -7.18 2.07 -1.74
C ALA A 62 -8.45 2.14 -2.58
N GLU A 63 -8.34 2.04 -3.90
CA GLU A 63 -9.48 1.97 -4.80
C GLU A 63 -10.33 0.72 -4.56
N ALA A 64 -9.71 -0.47 -4.52
CA ALA A 64 -10.41 -1.71 -4.27
C ALA A 64 -11.17 -1.68 -2.94
N LEU A 65 -10.56 -1.15 -1.87
CA LEU A 65 -11.22 -0.98 -0.56
C LEU A 65 -12.44 -0.06 -0.63
N ARG A 66 -12.40 1.03 -1.43
CA ARG A 66 -13.57 1.91 -1.61
C ARG A 66 -14.70 1.18 -2.34
N THR A 67 -14.37 0.32 -3.29
CA THR A 67 -15.36 -0.50 -4.02
C THR A 67 -15.93 -1.62 -3.14
N THR A 68 -15.11 -2.22 -2.27
CA THR A 68 -15.55 -3.24 -1.30
C THR A 68 -16.42 -2.65 -0.19
N PHE A 69 -16.09 -1.44 0.30
CA PHE A 69 -16.78 -0.78 1.42
C PHE A 69 -17.40 0.58 1.04
N PRO A 70 -18.28 0.66 0.03
CA PRO A 70 -18.72 1.92 -0.56
C PRO A 70 -19.58 2.77 0.39
N ARG A 71 -20.23 2.13 1.37
CA ARG A 71 -21.11 2.79 2.34
C ARG A 71 -20.41 3.15 3.65
N ASN A 72 -19.18 2.70 3.87
CA ASN A 72 -18.46 2.95 5.11
C ASN A 72 -16.96 3.10 4.87
N ALA A 73 -16.52 4.34 4.69
CA ALA A 73 -15.11 4.68 4.45
C ALA A 73 -14.17 4.26 5.59
N HIS A 74 -14.68 4.06 6.82
CA HIS A 74 -13.85 3.60 7.95
C HIS A 74 -13.56 2.10 7.91
N MET A 75 -14.34 1.32 7.17
CA MET A 75 -14.15 -0.14 7.09
C MET A 75 -12.89 -0.52 6.33
N GLY A 76 -12.50 0.24 5.29
CA GLY A 76 -11.25 -0.02 4.56
C GLY A 76 -10.02 0.03 5.48
N PRO A 77 -9.77 1.16 6.15
CA PRO A 77 -8.70 1.27 7.15
C PRO A 77 -8.79 0.28 8.31
N ARG A 78 -10.00 -0.13 8.71
CA ARG A 78 -10.19 -1.16 9.74
C ARG A 78 -9.77 -2.54 9.23
N TRP A 79 -10.22 -2.93 8.05
CA TRP A 79 -9.88 -4.20 7.42
C TRP A 79 -8.37 -4.34 7.24
N MET A 80 -7.69 -3.26 6.84
CA MET A 80 -6.23 -3.21 6.72
C MET A 80 -5.48 -3.54 8.02
N ARG A 81 -6.09 -3.28 9.18
CA ARG A 81 -5.48 -3.46 10.50
C ARG A 81 -5.92 -4.73 11.23
N GLU A 82 -6.98 -5.39 10.78
CA GLU A 82 -7.51 -6.58 11.42
C GLU A 82 -6.76 -7.84 10.93
N PRO A 83 -6.43 -8.79 11.82
CA PRO A 83 -5.90 -10.10 11.44
C PRO A 83 -6.77 -10.80 10.40
N HIS A 84 -6.15 -11.39 9.38
CA HIS A 84 -6.87 -12.07 8.32
C HIS A 84 -6.27 -13.46 8.05
N ARG A 85 -7.10 -14.51 8.03
CA ARG A 85 -6.65 -15.90 7.85
C ARG A 85 -5.87 -16.13 6.54
N ARG A 86 -6.19 -15.36 5.50
CA ARG A 86 -5.49 -15.42 4.19
C ARG A 86 -4.01 -15.04 4.30
N PHE A 87 -3.64 -14.27 5.31
CA PHE A 87 -2.31 -13.71 5.52
C PHE A 87 -1.65 -14.29 6.78
N ASP A 88 -1.85 -15.59 7.04
CA ASP A 88 -1.28 -16.30 8.19
C ASP A 88 -1.66 -15.68 9.55
N ASN A 89 -2.90 -15.16 9.65
CA ASN A 89 -3.41 -14.39 10.80
C ASN A 89 -2.64 -13.09 11.09
N ARG A 90 -1.82 -12.60 10.15
CA ARG A 90 -1.32 -11.22 10.16
C ARG A 90 -2.40 -10.29 9.59
N SER A 91 -2.34 -9.01 9.95
CA SER A 91 -3.15 -8.00 9.28
C SER A 91 -2.56 -7.68 7.89
N PRO A 92 -3.38 -7.20 6.93
CA PRO A 92 -2.88 -6.77 5.62
C PRO A 92 -1.72 -5.76 5.71
N VAL A 93 -1.75 -4.84 6.68
CA VAL A 93 -0.66 -3.89 6.93
C VAL A 93 0.62 -4.60 7.36
N GLN A 94 0.53 -5.57 8.28
CA GLN A 94 1.71 -6.34 8.71
C GLN A 94 2.33 -7.09 7.53
N THR A 95 1.51 -7.74 6.70
CA THR A 95 1.96 -8.42 5.47
C THR A 95 2.68 -7.46 4.52
N ILE A 96 2.14 -6.25 4.31
CA ILE A 96 2.80 -5.23 3.46
C ILE A 96 4.14 -4.77 4.03
N VAL A 97 4.21 -4.55 5.35
CA VAL A 97 5.42 -4.02 6.00
C VAL A 97 6.53 -5.08 6.08
N GLU A 98 6.17 -6.34 6.32
CA GLU A 98 7.12 -7.45 6.46
C GLU A 98 7.55 -8.00 5.09
N ASP A 99 6.61 -8.15 4.15
CA ASP A 99 6.87 -8.82 2.86
C ASP A 99 7.13 -7.81 1.73
N GLY A 100 7.03 -6.50 2.00
CA GLY A 100 7.33 -5.43 1.06
C GLY A 100 6.44 -5.44 -0.19
N LEU A 101 7.06 -5.42 -1.38
CA LEU A 101 6.34 -5.40 -2.66
C LEU A 101 5.46 -6.65 -2.83
N SER A 102 5.96 -7.83 -2.45
CA SER A 102 5.18 -9.06 -2.50
C SER A 102 3.93 -8.99 -1.62
N GLY A 103 4.03 -8.35 -0.45
CA GLY A 103 2.89 -8.09 0.43
C GLY A 103 1.85 -7.16 -0.19
N LEU A 104 2.29 -6.08 -0.84
CA LEU A 104 1.41 -5.16 -1.59
C LEU A 104 0.65 -5.90 -2.70
N ILE A 105 1.35 -6.72 -3.48
CA ILE A 105 0.76 -7.52 -4.56
C ILE A 105 -0.26 -8.51 -4.00
N ALA A 106 0.09 -9.23 -2.93
CA ALA A 106 -0.78 -10.23 -2.31
C ALA A 106 -2.08 -9.61 -1.77
N VAL A 107 -1.99 -8.46 -1.08
CA VAL A 107 -3.15 -7.74 -0.58
C VAL A 107 -4.01 -7.20 -1.72
N ARG A 108 -3.40 -6.61 -2.76
CA ARG A 108 -4.12 -6.10 -3.93
C ARG A 108 -4.86 -7.23 -4.66
N ALA A 109 -4.20 -8.35 -4.94
CA ALA A 109 -4.80 -9.51 -5.60
C ALA A 109 -5.93 -10.15 -4.78
N HIS A 110 -5.91 -10.01 -3.45
CA HIS A 110 -7.01 -10.49 -2.63
C HIS A 110 -8.26 -9.60 -2.70
N LEU A 111 -8.08 -8.28 -2.84
CA LEU A 111 -9.17 -7.31 -2.90
C LEU A 111 -9.72 -7.12 -4.32
N ASP A 112 -8.86 -7.28 -5.32
CA ASP A 112 -9.15 -7.00 -6.72
C ASP A 112 -8.98 -8.26 -7.58
N CYS A 113 -10.10 -8.93 -7.83
CA CYS A 113 -10.14 -10.14 -8.67
C CYS A 113 -9.73 -9.87 -10.12
N ALA A 114 -9.95 -8.66 -10.66
CA ALA A 114 -9.56 -8.33 -12.03
C ALA A 114 -8.03 -8.25 -12.14
N PHE A 115 -7.40 -7.55 -11.19
CA PHE A 115 -5.94 -7.51 -11.07
C PHE A 115 -5.33 -8.91 -10.86
N ALA A 116 -5.97 -9.76 -10.06
CA ALA A 116 -5.53 -11.14 -9.86
C ALA A 116 -5.58 -11.95 -11.17
N TRP A 117 -6.62 -11.77 -11.98
CA TRP A 117 -6.79 -12.44 -13.27
C TRP A 117 -5.75 -12.00 -14.30
N GLU A 118 -5.56 -10.70 -14.51
CA GLU A 118 -4.56 -10.15 -15.46
C GLU A 118 -3.14 -10.67 -15.17
N ARG A 119 -2.78 -10.77 -13.88
CA ARG A 119 -1.50 -11.34 -13.46
C ARG A 119 -1.37 -12.83 -13.77
N SER A 120 -2.44 -13.59 -13.64
CA SER A 120 -2.42 -15.02 -13.91
C SER A 120 -2.25 -15.32 -15.41
N GLU A 121 -2.82 -14.49 -16.27
CA GLU A 121 -2.69 -14.59 -17.73
C GLU A 121 -1.28 -14.21 -18.18
N SER A 122 -0.71 -13.14 -17.60
CA SER A 122 0.66 -12.69 -17.89
C SER A 122 1.74 -13.68 -17.42
N ALA A 123 1.46 -14.53 -16.44
CA ALA A 123 2.39 -15.55 -15.95
C ALA A 123 2.32 -16.87 -16.73
N ALA A 124 1.30 -17.05 -17.56
CA ALA A 124 1.05 -18.26 -18.34
C ALA A 124 1.49 -18.15 -19.82
N GLY A 125 1.97 -16.98 -20.26
CA GLY A 125 2.50 -16.73 -21.60
C GLY A 125 4.01 -16.54 -21.59
#